data_AF-A0A9X4L1J5-F1
#
_entry.id   AF-A0A9X4L1J5-F1
#
_cell.length_a   1.000
_cell.length_b   1.000
_cell.length_c   1.000
_cell.angle_alpha   90.00
_cell.angle_beta   90.00
_cell.angle_gamma   90.00
#
_symmetry.space_group_name_H-M   'P 1'
#
loop_
_entity.id
_entity.type
_entity.pdbx_description
1 polymer ?
#
loop_
_entity_poly.entity_id
_entity_poly.type
_entity_poly.pdbx_seq_one_letter_code
_entity_poly.pdbx_strand_id
1 'polypeptide(L)'
;MSSYIDPIFEMGSSMNVLGILLMDKIHDTWGFGSTYIPAILGMVLPRVKTWFGYPDMYVENWLSQDYLGLDHYGVGFSIIGEAYLNFGIYIAPFAMLVMGYLLGSLLYFDAKSSLKNLFRIFVIVTSTSTFTGYARGSLTYHARMWFWGTLLICLVVILLTLVASRYKGNSTHPLDGDMKILG
;
A
#
# COMPACT_ATOMS: atom_id res chain seq x y z
N MET A 1 -21.37 -13.75 22.82
CA MET A 1 -22.40 -12.98 22.08
C MET A 1 -21.88 -11.58 21.67
N SER A 2 -20.56 -11.35 21.56
CA SER A 2 -19.98 -10.00 21.32
C SER A 2 -19.33 -9.78 19.94
N SER A 3 -18.92 -10.83 19.21
CA SER A 3 -18.06 -10.69 18.02
C SER A 3 -18.66 -9.94 16.82
N TYR A 4 -19.98 -9.73 16.78
CA TYR A 4 -20.63 -8.97 15.68
C TYR A 4 -20.82 -7.48 16.01
N ILE A 5 -20.76 -7.10 17.29
CA ILE A 5 -21.03 -5.75 17.75
C ILE A 5 -19.72 -4.97 17.93
N ASP A 6 -18.66 -5.64 18.39
CA ASP A 6 -17.33 -5.06 18.55
C ASP A 6 -16.79 -4.40 17.26
N PRO A 7 -16.96 -4.98 16.05
CA PRO A 7 -16.56 -4.34 14.80
C PRO A 7 -17.28 -3.02 14.53
N ILE A 8 -18.56 -2.89 14.91
CA ILE A 8 -19.36 -1.66 14.69
C ILE A 8 -18.83 -0.52 15.58
N PHE A 9 -18.48 -0.83 16.83
CA PHE A 9 -17.89 0.15 17.74
C PHE A 9 -16.44 0.49 17.35
N GLU A 10 -15.66 -0.47 16.86
CA GLU A 10 -14.33 -0.21 16.31
C GLU A 10 -14.37 0.68 15.06
N MET A 11 -15.36 0.50 14.17
CA MET A 11 -15.58 1.41 13.04
C MET A 11 -15.97 2.81 13.51
N GLY A 12 -16.71 2.94 14.62
CA GLY A 12 -17.05 4.21 15.25
C GLY A 12 -15.82 5.04 15.68
N SER A 13 -14.74 4.39 16.11
CA SER A 13 -13.47 5.08 16.43
C SER A 13 -12.89 5.82 15.21
N SER A 14 -13.00 5.24 14.02
CA SER A 14 -12.53 5.86 12.78
C SER A 14 -13.42 7.01 12.29
N MET A 15 -14.72 6.98 12.62
CA MET A 15 -15.65 8.09 12.37
C MET A 15 -15.44 9.26 13.33
N ASN A 16 -15.04 9.00 14.59
CA ASN A 16 -14.70 10.06 15.54
C ASN A 16 -13.54 10.94 15.04
N VAL A 17 -12.55 10.33 14.40
CA VAL A 17 -11.44 11.08 13.76
C VAL A 17 -11.97 12.04 12.70
N LEU A 18 -12.88 11.57 11.83
CA LEU A 18 -13.49 12.44 10.83
C LEU A 18 -14.32 13.56 11.48
N GLY A 19 -15.02 13.27 12.57
CA GLY A 19 -15.75 14.28 13.36
C GLY A 19 -14.84 15.37 13.92
N ILE A 20 -13.68 14.99 14.48
CA ILE A 20 -12.67 15.93 14.97
C ILE A 20 -12.11 16.77 13.81
N LEU A 21 -11.74 16.14 12.70
CA LEU A 21 -11.25 16.83 11.50
C LEU A 21 -12.26 17.85 10.95
N LEU A 22 -13.57 17.52 10.99
CA LEU A 22 -14.66 18.38 10.53
C LEU A 22 -14.96 19.53 11.50
N MET A 23 -14.97 19.28 12.81
CA MET A 23 -15.31 20.29 13.81
C MET A 23 -14.20 21.32 14.02
N ASP A 24 -12.94 20.86 14.01
CA ASP A 24 -11.78 21.70 14.33
C ASP A 24 -11.13 22.32 13.09
N LYS A 25 -11.69 22.08 11.90
CA LYS A 25 -11.15 22.54 10.60
C LYS A 25 -9.65 22.27 10.45
N ILE A 26 -9.21 21.08 10.86
CA ILE A 26 -7.80 20.66 10.88
C ILE A 26 -7.15 20.71 9.47
N HIS A 27 -7.96 20.71 8.42
CA HIS A 27 -7.50 20.98 7.06
C HIS A 27 -6.72 22.30 6.94
N ASP A 28 -7.06 23.32 7.73
CA ASP A 28 -6.39 24.63 7.73
C ASP A 28 -5.07 24.63 8.53
N THR A 29 -4.89 23.70 9.47
CA THR A 29 -3.66 23.57 10.29
C THR A 29 -2.63 22.63 9.69
N TRP A 30 -3.04 21.71 8.81
CA TRP A 30 -2.12 20.84 8.07
C TRP A 30 -1.35 21.59 6.97
N GLY A 31 -0.23 22.21 7.35
CA GLY A 31 0.60 23.03 6.45
C GLY A 31 1.57 22.27 5.55
N PHE A 32 1.60 20.93 5.59
CA PHE A 32 2.59 20.12 4.87
C PHE A 32 2.15 19.71 3.46
N GLY A 33 0.98 20.16 2.99
CA GLY A 33 0.47 19.85 1.65
C GLY A 33 -0.02 18.41 1.51
N SER A 34 0.02 17.86 0.29
CA SER A 34 -0.58 16.54 0.05
C SER A 34 0.20 15.41 0.73
N THR A 35 -0.50 14.49 1.41
CA THR A 35 0.06 13.28 2.03
C THR A 35 0.26 12.14 1.03
N TYR A 36 -0.36 12.20 -0.15
CA TYR A 36 -0.24 11.18 -1.20
C TYR A 36 1.12 11.18 -1.90
N ILE A 37 1.66 12.37 -2.17
CA ILE A 37 3.00 12.54 -2.79
C ILE A 37 4.11 11.96 -1.89
N PRO A 38 4.23 12.35 -0.61
CA PRO A 38 5.23 11.78 0.29
C PRO A 38 4.94 10.30 0.61
N ALA A 39 3.70 9.81 0.47
CA ALA A 39 3.42 8.38 0.57
C ALA A 39 4.11 7.58 -0.55
N ILE A 40 4.05 8.06 -1.80
CA ILE A 40 4.70 7.43 -2.95
C ILE A 40 6.23 7.56 -2.85
N LEU A 41 6.74 8.75 -2.51
CA LEU A 41 8.19 8.98 -2.37
C LEU A 41 8.78 8.20 -1.17
N GLY A 42 8.05 8.20 -0.06
CA GLY A 42 8.43 7.54 1.20
C GLY A 42 8.19 6.03 1.22
N MET A 43 7.66 5.48 0.13
CA MET A 43 7.42 4.05 -0.05
C MET A 43 8.72 3.25 -0.09
N VAL A 44 9.75 3.78 -0.78
CA VAL A 44 11.07 3.14 -0.90
C VAL A 44 11.94 3.48 0.31
N LEU A 45 12.11 4.77 0.64
CA LEU A 45 12.87 5.19 1.83
C LEU A 45 12.14 6.31 2.59
N PRO A 46 11.98 6.20 3.93
CA PRO A 46 11.39 7.26 4.74
C PRO A 46 12.12 8.59 4.60
N ARG A 47 13.45 8.56 4.48
CA ARG A 47 14.30 9.76 4.38
C ARG A 47 14.18 10.52 3.07
N VAL A 48 13.60 9.92 2.02
CA VAL A 48 13.45 10.64 0.74
C VAL A 48 12.42 11.75 0.87
N LYS A 49 11.35 11.57 1.66
CA LYS A 49 10.34 12.62 1.85
C LYS A 49 10.87 13.82 2.63
N THR A 50 11.84 13.62 3.52
CA THR A 50 12.44 14.72 4.30
C THR A 50 13.29 15.65 3.42
N TRP A 51 13.84 15.15 2.31
CA TRP A 51 14.53 15.99 1.33
C TRP A 51 13.59 16.96 0.61
N PHE A 52 12.30 16.62 0.51
CA PHE A 52 11.26 17.48 -0.06
C PHE A 52 10.53 18.31 1.02
N GLY A 53 11.05 18.36 2.24
CA GLY A 53 10.49 19.17 3.33
C GLY A 53 9.28 18.55 4.04
N TYR A 54 8.95 17.28 3.76
CA TYR A 54 7.88 16.58 4.48
C TYR A 54 8.40 15.94 5.79
N PRO A 55 7.63 16.01 6.89
CA PRO A 55 8.04 15.44 8.17
C PRO A 55 8.14 13.91 8.12
N ASP A 56 9.09 13.34 8.86
CA ASP A 56 9.24 11.87 8.95
C ASP A 56 8.30 11.23 9.96
N MET A 57 7.00 11.43 9.75
CA MET A 57 5.95 10.85 10.58
C MET A 57 4.78 10.38 9.72
N TYR A 58 3.98 9.46 10.26
CA TYR A 58 2.70 9.08 9.66
C TYR A 58 1.64 10.12 10.04
N VAL A 59 0.70 10.39 9.14
CA VAL A 59 -0.37 11.38 9.36
C VAL A 59 -1.22 11.00 10.58
N GLU A 60 -1.42 9.70 10.80
CA GLU A 60 -2.10 9.16 11.97
C GLU A 60 -1.37 9.45 13.29
N ASN A 61 -0.02 9.42 13.27
CA ASN A 61 0.80 9.76 14.42
C ASN A 61 0.80 11.26 14.68
N TRP A 62 0.82 12.08 13.62
CA TRP A 62 0.69 13.54 13.78
C TRP A 62 -0.64 13.90 14.42
N LEU A 63 -1.74 13.34 13.93
CA LEU A 63 -3.05 13.62 14.51
C LEU A 63 -3.16 13.12 15.96
N SER A 64 -2.63 11.94 16.26
CA SER A 64 -2.73 11.36 17.59
C SER A 64 -1.81 12.04 18.61
N GLN A 65 -0.53 12.20 18.27
CA GLN A 65 0.52 12.63 19.18
C GLN A 65 0.66 14.16 19.20
N ASP A 66 0.81 14.78 18.04
CA ASP A 66 1.09 16.22 17.96
C ASP A 66 -0.17 17.07 18.13
N TYR A 67 -1.30 16.64 17.54
CA TYR A 67 -2.54 17.42 17.58
C TYR A 67 -3.39 17.11 18.82
N LEU A 68 -3.64 15.82 19.09
CA LEU A 68 -4.50 15.40 20.21
C LEU A 68 -3.75 15.16 21.52
N GLY A 69 -2.42 15.16 21.53
CA GLY A 69 -1.61 14.93 22.74
C GLY A 69 -1.74 13.52 23.32
N LEU A 70 -2.11 12.53 22.50
CA LEU A 70 -2.29 11.14 22.92
C LEU A 70 -0.98 10.35 22.71
N ASP A 71 -0.12 10.39 23.71
CA ASP A 71 1.24 9.79 23.65
C ASP A 71 1.25 8.24 23.58
N HIS A 72 0.12 7.59 23.88
CA HIS A 72 0.02 6.11 23.96
C HIS A 72 -1.20 5.51 23.27
N TYR A 73 -2.02 6.32 22.60
CA TYR A 73 -3.24 5.84 21.95
C TYR A 73 -3.35 6.43 20.54
N GLY A 74 -3.38 5.55 19.54
CA GLY A 74 -3.62 5.95 18.15
C GLY A 74 -5.12 6.17 17.95
N VAL A 75 -5.52 7.38 17.55
CA VAL A 75 -6.87 7.56 17.04
C VAL A 75 -6.93 6.88 15.68
N GLY A 76 -7.86 5.94 15.49
CA GLY A 76 -7.93 5.12 14.27
C GLY A 76 -8.13 5.98 13.02
N PHE A 77 -7.02 6.43 12.42
CA PHE A 77 -7.05 7.28 11.24
C PHE A 77 -7.61 6.49 10.07
N SER A 78 -8.38 7.14 9.20
CA SER A 78 -9.08 6.47 8.10
C SER A 78 -8.71 7.07 6.75
N ILE A 79 -8.89 6.27 5.71
CA ILE A 79 -8.78 6.71 4.31
C ILE A 79 -9.65 7.95 4.02
N ILE A 80 -10.82 8.04 4.68
CA ILE A 80 -11.73 9.18 4.55
C ILE A 80 -11.13 10.42 5.23
N GLY A 81 -10.57 10.25 6.43
CA GLY A 81 -9.87 11.33 7.14
C GLY A 81 -8.66 11.84 6.36
N GLU A 82 -7.88 10.95 5.73
CA GLU A 82 -6.76 11.32 4.87
C GLU A 82 -7.23 12.09 3.64
N ALA A 83 -8.25 11.60 2.93
CA ALA A 83 -8.82 12.28 1.76
C ALA A 83 -9.37 13.67 2.13
N TYR A 84 -10.05 13.78 3.27
CA TYR A 84 -10.57 15.05 3.78
C TYR A 84 -9.44 16.03 4.11
N LEU A 85 -8.40 15.58 4.80
CA LEU A 85 -7.26 16.42 5.17
C LEU A 85 -6.49 16.93 3.95
N ASN A 86 -6.49 16.20 2.83
CA ASN A 86 -5.82 16.60 1.60
C ASN A 86 -6.66 17.51 0.69
N PHE A 87 -7.94 17.19 0.52
CA PHE A 87 -8.78 17.73 -0.53
C PHE A 87 -9.98 18.54 -0.01
N GLY A 88 -10.18 18.56 1.31
CA GLY A 88 -11.34 19.18 1.94
C GLY A 88 -12.65 18.43 1.68
N ILE A 89 -13.76 18.96 2.20
CA ILE A 89 -15.06 18.27 2.20
C ILE A 89 -15.62 18.00 0.79
N TYR A 90 -15.34 18.90 -0.16
CA TYR A 90 -15.97 18.87 -1.49
C TYR A 90 -15.24 17.95 -2.47
N ILE A 91 -13.90 17.90 -2.41
CA ILE A 91 -13.09 17.14 -3.38
C ILE A 91 -12.73 15.76 -2.82
N ALA A 92 -12.76 15.55 -1.50
CA ALA A 92 -12.47 14.25 -0.88
C ALA A 92 -13.29 13.07 -1.44
N PRO A 93 -14.62 13.16 -1.68
CA PRO A 93 -15.39 12.06 -2.24
C PRO A 93 -14.92 11.67 -3.65
N PHE A 94 -14.54 12.64 -4.47
CA PHE A 94 -14.01 12.40 -5.81
C PHE A 94 -12.64 11.71 -5.76
N ALA A 95 -11.74 12.20 -4.89
CA ALA A 95 -10.44 11.56 -4.67
C ALA A 95 -10.58 10.11 -4.20
N MET A 96 -11.54 9.83 -3.31
CA MET A 96 -11.83 8.46 -2.87
C MET A 96 -12.36 7.57 -4.00
N LEU A 97 -13.18 8.10 -4.89
CA LEU A 97 -13.67 7.35 -6.05
C LEU A 97 -12.49 6.96 -6.96
N VAL A 98 -11.59 7.90 -7.24
CA VAL A 98 -10.37 7.64 -8.04
C VAL A 98 -9.49 6.59 -7.36
N MET A 99 -9.26 6.70 -6.05
CA MET A 99 -8.48 5.71 -5.29
C MET A 99 -9.15 4.33 -5.29
N GLY A 100 -10.48 4.28 -5.13
CA GLY A 100 -11.25 3.04 -5.19
C GLY A 100 -11.18 2.39 -6.57
N TYR A 101 -11.21 3.17 -7.64
CA TYR A 101 -11.01 2.68 -9.01
C TYR A 101 -9.60 2.11 -9.21
N LEU A 102 -8.56 2.81 -8.74
CA LEU A 102 -7.18 2.35 -8.84
C LEU A 102 -6.98 1.03 -8.08
N LEU A 103 -7.43 0.96 -6.82
CA LEU A 103 -7.37 -0.27 -6.04
C LEU A 103 -8.21 -1.39 -6.68
N GLY A 104 -9.42 -1.09 -7.13
CA GLY A 104 -10.27 -2.05 -7.82
C GLY A 104 -9.62 -2.62 -9.08
N SER A 105 -8.92 -1.79 -9.86
CA SER A 105 -8.19 -2.22 -11.04
C SER A 105 -6.99 -3.11 -10.71
N LEU A 106 -6.28 -2.82 -9.61
CA LEU A 106 -5.13 -3.60 -9.14
C LEU A 106 -5.56 -4.96 -8.58
N LEU A 107 -6.69 -4.99 -7.86
CA LEU A 107 -7.21 -6.18 -7.18
C LEU A 107 -8.16 -7.00 -8.06
N TYR A 108 -8.41 -6.57 -9.31
CA TYR A 108 -9.33 -7.24 -10.20
C TYR A 108 -8.86 -8.67 -10.55
N PHE A 109 -9.68 -9.64 -10.16
CA PHE A 109 -9.46 -11.06 -10.42
C PHE A 109 -10.46 -11.60 -11.45
N ASP A 110 -9.93 -12.05 -12.59
CA ASP A 110 -10.68 -12.86 -13.56
C ASP A 110 -10.22 -14.31 -13.47
N ALA A 111 -11.12 -15.22 -13.09
CA ALA A 111 -10.81 -16.64 -12.91
C ALA A 111 -10.26 -17.31 -14.18
N LYS A 112 -10.72 -16.90 -15.38
CA LYS A 112 -10.29 -17.54 -16.64
C LYS A 112 -8.89 -17.12 -17.07
N SER A 113 -8.53 -15.86 -16.84
CA SER A 113 -7.24 -15.27 -17.19
C SER A 113 -6.18 -15.49 -16.10
N SER A 114 -6.58 -15.40 -14.83
CA SER A 114 -5.64 -15.36 -13.70
C SER A 114 -5.12 -16.73 -13.30
N LEU A 115 -5.89 -17.80 -13.46
CA LEU A 115 -5.42 -19.18 -13.20
C LEU A 115 -4.25 -19.61 -14.10
N LYS A 116 -4.05 -18.94 -15.24
CA LYS A 116 -2.93 -19.18 -16.14
C LYS A 116 -1.62 -18.53 -15.69
N ASN A 117 -1.68 -17.58 -14.76
CA ASN A 117 -0.51 -16.81 -14.32
C ASN A 117 -0.44 -16.73 -12.79
N LEU A 118 0.27 -17.69 -12.19
CA LEU A 118 0.49 -17.76 -10.74
C LEU A 118 1.11 -16.47 -10.17
N PHE A 119 1.97 -15.79 -10.94
CA PHE A 119 2.58 -14.54 -10.51
C PHE A 119 1.54 -13.43 -10.35
N ARG A 120 0.56 -13.36 -11.26
CA ARG A 120 -0.56 -12.41 -11.15
C ARG A 120 -1.41 -12.69 -9.92
N ILE A 121 -1.67 -13.96 -9.60
CA ILE A 121 -2.41 -14.35 -8.39
C ILE A 121 -1.65 -13.90 -7.13
N PHE A 122 -0.35 -14.14 -7.08
CA PHE A 122 0.49 -13.69 -5.96
C PHE A 122 0.39 -12.18 -5.74
N VAL A 123 0.52 -11.39 -6.81
CA VAL A 123 0.39 -9.93 -6.74
C VAL A 123 -0.99 -9.52 -6.24
N ILE A 124 -2.07 -10.10 -6.77
CA ILE A 124 -3.44 -9.77 -6.34
C ILE A 124 -3.64 -10.10 -4.86
N VAL A 125 -3.28 -11.31 -4.41
CA VAL A 125 -3.50 -11.76 -3.03
C VAL A 125 -2.71 -10.91 -2.04
N THR A 126 -1.43 -10.67 -2.31
CA THR A 126 -0.58 -9.86 -1.43
C THR A 126 -1.03 -8.40 -1.41
N SER A 127 -1.40 -7.83 -2.57
CA SER A 127 -1.95 -6.47 -2.65
C SER A 127 -3.27 -6.34 -1.89
N THR A 128 -4.18 -7.31 -2.01
CA THR A 128 -5.43 -7.31 -1.25
C THR A 128 -5.15 -7.36 0.25
N SER A 129 -4.22 -8.21 0.69
CA SER A 129 -3.86 -8.33 2.10
C SER A 129 -3.29 -7.03 2.67
N THR A 130 -2.44 -6.32 1.92
CA THR A 130 -1.87 -5.05 2.38
C THR A 130 -2.90 -3.92 2.37
N PHE A 131 -3.68 -3.79 1.29
CA PHE A 131 -4.62 -2.67 1.15
C PHE A 131 -5.94 -2.85 1.91
N THR A 132 -6.26 -4.06 2.39
CA THR A 132 -7.41 -4.25 3.30
C THR A 132 -7.23 -3.45 4.59
N GLY A 133 -5.99 -3.33 5.07
CA GLY A 133 -5.66 -2.49 6.23
C GLY A 133 -5.77 -0.98 5.95
N TYR A 134 -5.78 -0.54 4.68
CA TYR A 134 -5.78 0.89 4.35
C TYR A 134 -7.08 1.61 4.73
N ALA A 135 -8.18 0.88 4.90
CA ALA A 135 -9.39 1.45 5.50
C ALA A 135 -9.11 2.09 6.88
N ARG A 136 -8.12 1.57 7.61
CA ARG A 136 -7.69 2.00 8.95
C ARG A 136 -6.17 2.20 8.97
N GLY A 137 -5.75 3.41 8.64
CA GLY A 137 -4.37 3.88 8.77
C GLY A 137 -3.99 4.87 7.68
N SER A 138 -2.72 5.24 7.65
CA SER A 138 -2.18 6.16 6.64
C SER A 138 -1.77 5.45 5.34
N LEU A 139 -1.96 6.10 4.18
CA LEU A 139 -1.51 5.55 2.89
C LEU A 139 0.00 5.26 2.89
N THR A 140 0.77 6.13 3.54
CA THR A 140 2.24 6.00 3.62
C THR A 140 2.67 4.66 4.23
N TYR A 141 1.98 4.21 5.27
CA TYR A 141 2.27 2.94 5.92
C TYR A 141 1.95 1.75 5.00
N HIS A 142 0.74 1.70 4.44
CA HIS A 142 0.29 0.58 3.61
C HIS A 142 1.01 0.52 2.26
N ALA A 143 1.31 1.67 1.64
CA ALA A 143 2.13 1.73 0.43
C ALA A 143 3.53 1.17 0.66
N ARG A 144 4.14 1.48 1.80
CA ARG A 144 5.45 0.92 2.19
C ARG A 144 5.37 -0.59 2.38
N MET A 145 4.38 -1.09 3.12
CA MET A 145 4.18 -2.54 3.28
C MET A 145 4.02 -3.25 1.94
N TRP A 146 3.25 -2.66 1.02
CA TRP A 146 3.04 -3.20 -0.31
C TRP A 146 4.31 -3.21 -1.16
N PHE A 147 5.14 -2.16 -1.10
CA PHE A 147 6.40 -2.12 -1.83
C PHE A 147 7.39 -3.18 -1.35
N TRP A 148 7.63 -3.25 -0.04
CA TRP A 148 8.60 -4.17 0.54
C TRP A 148 8.09 -5.62 0.54
N GLY A 149 6.78 -5.83 0.75
CA GLY A 149 6.15 -7.14 0.84
C GLY A 149 5.78 -7.75 -0.52
N THR A 150 5.41 -6.94 -1.51
CA THR A 150 4.98 -7.43 -2.82
C THR A 150 5.99 -7.09 -3.91
N LEU A 151 6.24 -5.79 -4.15
CA LEU A 151 7.02 -5.36 -5.31
C LEU A 151 8.49 -5.81 -5.25
N LEU A 152 9.13 -5.70 -4.08
CA LEU A 152 10.52 -6.12 -3.93
C LEU A 152 10.68 -7.63 -4.14
N ILE A 153 9.78 -8.43 -3.57
CA ILE A 153 9.80 -9.89 -3.73
C ILE A 153 9.62 -10.25 -5.21
N CYS A 154 8.65 -9.63 -5.88
CA CYS A 154 8.43 -9.78 -7.32
C CYS A 154 9.70 -9.44 -8.12
N LEU A 155 10.37 -8.34 -7.80
CA LEU A 155 11.60 -7.91 -8.46
C LEU A 155 12.74 -8.92 -8.26
N VAL A 156 12.93 -9.42 -7.04
CA VAL A 156 13.95 -10.43 -6.72
C VAL A 156 13.67 -11.73 -7.48
N VAL A 157 12.42 -12.20 -7.52
CA VAL A 157 12.04 -13.41 -8.27
C VAL A 157 12.30 -13.25 -9.77
N ILE A 158 11.98 -12.09 -10.34
CA ILE A 158 12.26 -11.79 -11.75
C ILE A 158 13.77 -11.80 -12.00
N LEU A 159 14.57 -11.16 -11.15
CA LEU A 159 16.03 -11.15 -11.28
C LEU A 159 16.63 -12.56 -11.20
N LEU A 160 16.20 -13.37 -10.23
CA LEU A 160 16.65 -14.76 -10.10
C LEU A 160 16.27 -15.60 -11.32
N THR A 161 15.08 -15.41 -11.86
CA THR A 161 14.61 -16.12 -13.07
C THR A 161 15.44 -15.70 -14.30
N LEU A 162 15.80 -14.41 -14.41
CA LEU A 162 16.66 -13.90 -15.47
C LEU A 162 18.09 -14.43 -15.35
N VAL A 163 18.63 -14.53 -14.14
CA VAL A 163 19.97 -15.10 -13.90
C VAL A 163 19.98 -16.60 -14.20
N ALA A 164 18.97 -17.33 -13.72
CA ALA A 164 18.84 -18.77 -13.95
C ALA A 164 18.64 -19.11 -15.44
N SER A 165 17.87 -18.31 -16.18
CA SER A 165 17.68 -18.52 -17.62
C SER A 165 18.96 -18.26 -18.41
N ARG A 166 19.77 -17.25 -18.03
CA ARG A 166 21.11 -17.02 -18.60
C ARG A 166 22.08 -18.18 -18.33
N TYR A 167 22.04 -18.77 -17.13
CA TYR A 167 22.87 -19.94 -16.81
C TYR A 167 22.49 -21.17 -17.63
N LYS A 168 21.18 -21.42 -17.81
CA LYS A 168 20.68 -22.54 -18.61
C LYS A 168 20.95 -22.38 -20.11
N GLY A 169 20.88 -21.16 -20.63
CA GLY A 169 21.22 -20.83 -22.03
C GLY A 169 22.71 -21.00 -22.36
N ASN A 170 23.60 -20.91 -21.36
CA ASN A 170 25.03 -21.22 -21.51
C ASN A 170 25.37 -22.72 -21.40
N SER A 171 24.40 -23.56 -21.01
CA SER A 171 24.61 -25.00 -20.80
C SER A 171 24.27 -25.86 -22.03
N THR A 172 23.79 -25.25 -23.12
CA THR A 172 23.46 -25.94 -24.37
C THR A 172 24.50 -25.63 -25.44
N HIS A 173 25.66 -26.30 -25.36
CA HIS A 173 26.61 -26.51 -26.46
C HIS A 173 27.43 -27.79 -26.18
N PRO A 174 27.92 -28.47 -27.23
CA PRO A 174 27.41 -29.70 -27.81
C PRO A 174 28.10 -30.94 -27.22
N LEU A 175 27.36 -31.82 -26.53
CA LEU A 175 27.82 -33.20 -26.28
C LEU A 175 26.81 -34.24 -26.79
N ASP A 176 25.82 -33.80 -27.56
CA ASP A 176 24.82 -34.68 -28.22
C ASP A 176 25.28 -35.10 -29.64
N GLY A 177 26.60 -35.10 -29.87
CA GLY A 177 27.22 -35.35 -31.18
C GLY A 177 27.92 -36.71 -31.33
N ASP A 178 28.34 -37.37 -30.25
CA ASP A 178 29.30 -38.50 -30.34
C ASP A 178 28.84 -39.79 -29.65
N MET A 179 27.57 -40.18 -29.82
CA MET A 179 27.12 -41.55 -29.48
C MET A 179 26.20 -42.18 -30.54
N LYS A 180 26.48 -41.92 -31.82
CA LYS A 180 25.89 -42.68 -32.94
C LYS A 180 26.91 -43.49 -33.77
N ILE A 181 28.11 -43.68 -33.24
CA ILE A 181 29.10 -44.55 -33.87
C ILE A 181 29.62 -45.49 -32.78
N LEU A 182 29.07 -46.71 -32.75
CA LEU A 182 29.73 -47.99 -32.41
C LEU A 182 28.68 -48.99 -31.91
N GLY A 183 28.43 -50.04 -32.70
CA GLY A 183 27.82 -51.30 -32.27
C GLY A 183 26.40 -51.53 -32.74
#